data_AF-A0A1G6IRF5-F1
#
_entry.id   AF-A0A1G6IRF5-F1
#
_cell.length_a   1.000
_cell.length_b   1.000
_cell.length_c   1.000
_cell.angle_alpha   90.00
_cell.angle_beta   90.00
_cell.angle_gamma   90.00
#
_symmetry.space_group_name_H-M   'P 1'
#
loop_
_entity.id
_entity.type
_entity.pdbx_description
1 polymer ?
#
loop_
_entity_poly.entity_id
_entity_poly.type
_entity_poly.pdbx_seq_one_letter_code
_entity_poly.pdbx_strand_id
1 'polypeptide(L)'
;MGTIAERTTSDGKTRYRAQIRITRKGLPPFIKTRTFAKESLAKEWIKRLEAEILINPAILDPKEQVVSKTLEQFITQYLKEISNEFAQTKTAALKNICT
;
A
#
# COMPACT_ATOMS: atom_id res chain seq x y z
N MET A 1 -15.29 0.89 -10.97
CA MET A 1 -16.41 -0.03 -10.69
C MET A 1 -15.82 -1.40 -10.41
N GLY A 2 -16.06 -1.95 -9.22
CA GLY A 2 -15.53 -3.27 -8.84
C GLY A 2 -16.22 -4.44 -9.56
N THR A 3 -15.49 -5.53 -9.77
CA THR A 3 -15.97 -6.76 -10.42
C THR A 3 -15.80 -7.93 -9.47
N ILE A 4 -16.77 -8.86 -9.46
CA ILE A 4 -16.67 -10.12 -8.72
C ILE A 4 -16.61 -11.25 -9.74
N ALA A 5 -15.55 -12.05 -9.70
CA ALA A 5 -15.39 -13.25 -10.50
C ALA A 5 -15.56 -14.49 -9.61
N GLU A 6 -16.50 -15.35 -9.98
CA GLU A 6 -16.71 -16.64 -9.31
C GLU A 6 -15.77 -17.70 -9.90
N ARG A 7 -15.20 -18.55 -9.05
CA ARG A 7 -14.45 -19.73 -9.46
C ARG A 7 -14.81 -20.90 -8.56
N THR A 8 -15.16 -22.02 -9.17
CA THR A 8 -15.25 -23.31 -8.51
C THR A 8 -13.87 -23.96 -8.48
N THR A 9 -13.44 -24.40 -7.29
CA THR A 9 -12.20 -25.18 -7.11
C THR A 9 -12.48 -26.65 -7.44
N SER A 10 -11.44 -27.43 -7.72
CA SER A 10 -11.50 -28.91 -7.88
C SER A 10 -12.24 -29.59 -6.72
N ASP A 11 -12.13 -29.03 -5.51
CA ASP A 11 -12.76 -29.52 -4.28
C ASP A 11 -14.26 -29.15 -4.18
N GLY A 12 -14.88 -28.60 -5.23
CA GLY A 12 -16.29 -28.20 -5.28
C GLY A 12 -16.63 -26.91 -4.52
N LYS A 13 -15.66 -26.30 -3.82
CA LYS A 13 -15.88 -25.04 -3.09
C LYS A 13 -15.90 -23.84 -4.03
N THR A 14 -16.93 -23.01 -3.90
CA THR A 14 -17.03 -21.73 -4.60
C THR A 14 -16.17 -20.66 -3.92
N ARG A 15 -15.41 -19.91 -4.71
CA ARG A 15 -14.63 -18.75 -4.26
C ARG A 15 -15.00 -17.54 -5.10
N TYR A 16 -15.15 -16.40 -4.42
CA TYR A 16 -15.50 -15.13 -5.04
C TYR A 16 -14.30 -14.20 -5.00
N ARG A 17 -13.76 -13.84 -6.17
CA ARG A 17 -12.66 -12.87 -6.30
C ARG A 17 -13.25 -11.50 -6.59
N ALA A 18 -13.15 -10.59 -5.64
CA ALA A 18 -13.42 -9.18 -5.85
C ALA A 18 -12.18 -8.48 -6.43
N GLN A 19 -12.39 -7.62 -7.43
CA GLN A 19 -11.35 -6.84 -8.09
C GLN A 19 -11.84 -5.40 -8.27
N ILE A 20 -11.01 -4.43 -7.91
CA ILE A 20 -11.20 -3.01 -8.25
C ILE A 20 -10.06 -2.59 -9.14
N ARG A 21 -10.40 -2.04 -10.32
CA ARG A 21 -9.47 -1.46 -11.28
C ARG A 21 -9.89 -0.03 -11.57
N ILE A 22 -8.98 0.91 -11.34
CA ILE A 22 -9.18 2.33 -11.64
C ILE A 22 -7.99 2.81 -12.46
N THR A 23 -8.27 3.32 -13.66
CA THR A 23 -7.27 3.89 -14.57
C THR A 23 -7.58 5.37 -14.76
N ARG A 24 -6.62 6.25 -14.41
CA ARG A 24 -6.71 7.69 -14.65
C ARG A 24 -5.59 8.10 -15.60
N LYS A 25 -5.83 9.10 -16.46
CA LYS A 25 -4.80 9.61 -17.37
C LYS A 25 -3.63 10.17 -16.56
N GLY A 26 -2.41 9.71 -16.84
CA GLY A 26 -1.19 10.18 -16.18
C GLY A 26 -0.82 9.49 -14.85
N LEU A 27 -1.62 8.53 -14.38
CA LEU A 27 -1.33 7.74 -13.17
C LEU A 27 -1.26 6.24 -13.51
N PRO A 28 -0.41 5.45 -12.84
CA PRO A 28 -0.40 4.02 -13.03
C PRO A 28 -1.73 3.40 -12.56
N PRO A 29 -2.10 2.23 -13.10
CA PRO A 29 -3.39 1.61 -12.80
C PRO A 29 -3.45 1.19 -11.33
N PHE A 30 -4.46 1.68 -10.60
CA PHE A 30 -4.75 1.20 -9.26
C PHE A 30 -5.52 -0.12 -9.35
N ILE A 31 -4.92 -1.18 -8.83
CA ILE A 31 -5.46 -2.54 -8.87
C ILE A 31 -5.45 -3.12 -7.45
N LYS A 32 -6.61 -3.52 -6.94
CA LYS A 32 -6.75 -4.28 -5.70
C LYS A 32 -7.62 -5.51 -5.94
N THR A 33 -7.18 -6.64 -5.42
CA THR A 33 -7.89 -7.92 -5.56
C THR A 33 -7.96 -8.62 -4.22
N ARG A 34 -9.11 -9.21 -3.90
CA ARG A 34 -9.28 -10.03 -2.69
C ARG A 34 -10.26 -11.17 -2.93
N THR A 35 -9.96 -12.34 -2.39
CA THR A 35 -10.80 -13.54 -2.52
C THR A 35 -11.56 -13.83 -1.24
N PHE A 36 -12.83 -14.19 -1.37
CA PHE A 36 -13.75 -14.49 -0.28
C PHE A 36 -14.44 -15.84 -0.50
N ALA A 37 -14.94 -16.42 0.58
CA ALA A 37 -15.76 -17.64 0.54
C ALA A 37 -17.24 -17.38 0.21
N LYS A 38 -17.73 -16.16 0.51
CA LYS A 38 -19.14 -15.76 0.30
C LYS A 38 -19.20 -14.53 -0.61
N GLU A 39 -20.20 -14.48 -1.48
CA GLU A 39 -20.42 -13.36 -2.40
C GLU A 39 -20.74 -12.06 -1.64
N SER A 40 -21.54 -12.13 -0.57
CA SER A 40 -21.92 -10.95 0.23
C SER A 40 -20.71 -10.21 0.79
N LEU A 41 -19.70 -10.95 1.27
CA LEU A 41 -18.44 -10.37 1.77
C LEU A 41 -17.63 -9.70 0.65
N ALA A 42 -17.64 -10.28 -0.55
CA ALA A 42 -17.00 -9.68 -1.72
C ALA A 42 -17.67 -8.36 -2.11
N LYS A 43 -19.02 -8.31 -2.08
CA LYS A 43 -19.80 -7.08 -2.35
C LYS A 43 -19.53 -5.99 -1.31
N GLU A 44 -19.58 -6.33 -0.02
CA GLU A 44 -19.30 -5.39 1.07
C GLU A 44 -17.87 -4.83 1.00
N TRP A 45 -16.89 -5.69 0.70
CA TRP A 45 -15.51 -5.25 0.55
C TRP A 45 -15.33 -4.26 -0.60
N ILE A 46 -15.98 -4.50 -1.74
CA ILE A 46 -15.96 -3.55 -2.87
C ILE A 46 -16.57 -2.21 -2.44
N LYS A 47 -17.77 -2.23 -1.83
CA LYS A 47 -18.44 -1.01 -1.36
C LYS A 47 -17.59 -0.22 -0.38
N ARG A 48 -16.96 -0.90 0.56
CA ARG A 48 -16.08 -0.28 1.55
C ARG A 48 -14.87 0.38 0.89
N LEU A 49 -14.20 -0.31 -0.04
CA LEU A 49 -13.07 0.27 -0.76
C LEU A 49 -13.49 1.42 -1.67
N GLU A 50 -14.63 1.33 -2.34
CA GLU A 50 -15.16 2.43 -3.15
C GLU A 50 -15.48 3.66 -2.28
N ALA A 51 -16.03 3.47 -1.07
CA ALA A 51 -16.22 4.54 -0.10
C ALA A 51 -14.89 5.14 0.39
N GLU A 52 -13.90 4.32 0.70
CA GLU A 52 -12.55 4.78 1.09
C GLU A 52 -11.89 5.60 -0.02
N ILE A 53 -12.04 5.20 -1.29
CA ILE A 53 -11.53 5.93 -2.46
C ILE A 53 -12.27 7.26 -2.67
N LEU A 54 -13.58 7.31 -2.38
CA LEU A 54 -14.36 8.56 -2.47
C LEU A 54 -13.93 9.57 -1.40
N ILE A 55 -13.70 9.10 -0.16
CA ILE A 55 -13.26 9.93 0.96
C ILE A 55 -11.83 10.42 0.75
N ASN A 56 -10.95 9.52 0.30
CA ASN A 56 -9.55 9.84 0.06
C ASN A 56 -9.10 9.44 -1.35
N PRO A 57 -9.27 10.34 -2.34
CA PRO A 57 -8.83 10.07 -3.70
C PRO A 57 -7.31 10.00 -3.84
N ALA A 58 -6.55 10.45 -2.85
CA ALA A 58 -5.08 10.47 -2.88
C ALA A 58 -4.44 9.08 -2.71
N ILE A 59 -5.20 8.09 -2.20
CA ILE A 59 -4.81 6.66 -2.18
C ILE A 59 -4.50 6.13 -3.60
N LEU A 60 -5.08 6.74 -4.62
CA LEU A 60 -4.86 6.40 -6.03
C LEU A 60 -3.53 6.93 -6.56
N ASP A 61 -2.90 7.88 -5.87
CA ASP A 61 -1.64 8.48 -6.28
C ASP A 61 -0.46 7.69 -5.70
N PRO A 62 0.41 7.10 -6.54
CA PRO A 62 1.59 6.37 -6.09
C PRO A 62 2.57 7.25 -5.30
N LYS A 63 2.51 8.57 -5.53
CA LYS A 63 3.37 9.56 -4.89
C LYS A 63 3.12 9.64 -3.38
N GLU A 64 1.93 9.29 -2.88
CA GLU A 64 1.68 9.20 -1.44
C GLU A 64 2.20 7.89 -0.83
N GLN A 65 2.18 6.78 -1.57
CA GLN A 65 2.72 5.49 -1.07
C GLN A 65 4.25 5.48 -1.04
N VAL A 66 4.88 6.25 -1.93
CA VAL A 66 6.31 6.46 -1.93
C VAL A 66 6.63 7.71 -1.09
N VAL A 67 6.43 7.60 0.22
CA VAL A 67 7.32 8.30 1.14
C VAL A 67 8.67 7.57 1.06
N SER A 68 9.33 7.57 -0.11
CA SER A 68 10.73 7.19 -0.19
C SER A 68 11.48 8.32 0.49
N LYS A 69 11.55 8.26 1.82
CA LYS A 69 12.60 8.99 2.50
C LYS A 69 13.89 8.53 1.84
N THR A 70 14.70 9.46 1.38
CA THR A 70 16.03 9.12 0.88
C THR A 70 16.80 8.42 2.00
N LEU A 71 17.80 7.62 1.66
CA LEU A 71 18.65 6.97 2.66
C LEU A 71 19.17 8.01 3.69
N GLU A 72 19.51 9.20 3.20
CA GLU A 72 19.86 10.36 4.01
C GLU A 72 18.77 10.79 5.00
N GLN A 73 17.51 10.90 4.56
CA GLN A 73 16.39 11.26 5.43
C GLN A 73 16.12 10.19 6.50
N PHE A 74 16.31 8.91 6.17
CA PHE A 74 16.23 7.82 7.15
C PHE A 74 17.36 7.89 8.18
N ILE A 75 18.60 8.08 7.75
CA ILE A 75 19.76 8.21 8.64
C ILE A 75 19.60 9.42 9.56
N THR A 76 19.11 10.54 9.02
CA THR A 76 18.87 11.77 9.80
C THR A 76 17.77 11.56 10.85
N GLN A 77 16.69 10.87 10.48
CA GLN A 77 15.64 10.51 11.44
C GLN A 77 16.15 9.57 12.53
N TYR A 78 16.89 8.53 12.16
CA TYR A 78 17.48 7.56 13.09
C TYR A 78 18.42 8.23 14.09
N LEU A 79 19.28 9.13 13.62
CA LEU A 79 20.17 9.92 14.49
C LEU A 79 19.42 10.87 15.42
N LYS A 80 18.27 11.40 14.98
CA LYS A 80 17.42 12.28 15.81
C LYS A 80 16.68 11.51 16.90
N GLU A 81 16.25 10.29 16.61
CA GLU A 81 15.51 9.43 17.56
C GLU A 81 16.41 8.85 18.65
N ILE A 82 17.69 8.58 18.35
CA ILE A 82 18.63 7.87 19.23
C ILE A 82 19.73 8.81 19.75
N SER A 83 19.49 10.12 19.76
CA SER A 83 20.50 11.20 19.76
C SER A 83 21.59 11.16 20.85
N ASN A 84 21.46 10.35 21.91
CA ASN A 84 22.40 10.28 23.04
C ASN A 84 23.06 8.92 23.31
N GLU A 85 22.79 7.86 22.53
CA GLU A 85 23.33 6.52 22.83
C GLU A 85 24.59 6.14 22.04
N PHE A 86 24.92 6.90 20.99
CA PHE A 86 26.04 6.57 20.10
C PHE A 86 27.28 7.45 20.31
N ALA A 87 28.44 6.80 20.30
CA ALA A 87 29.73 7.46 20.23
C ALA A 87 29.88 8.28 18.93
N GLN A 88 30.66 9.36 18.99
CA GLN A 88 30.86 10.32 17.89
C GLN A 88 31.35 9.66 16.58
N THR A 89 32.09 8.56 16.68
CA THR A 89 32.60 7.80 15.53
C THR A 89 31.47 7.16 14.72
N LYS A 90 30.44 6.65 15.39
CA LYS A 90 29.31 5.97 14.71
C LYS A 90 28.38 6.99 14.04
N THR A 91 28.17 8.15 14.67
CA THR A 91 27.40 9.24 14.05
C THR A 91 28.13 9.85 12.84
N ALA A 92 29.46 9.99 12.91
CA ALA A 92 30.27 10.42 11.77
C ALA A 92 30.22 9.41 10.61
N ALA A 93 30.37 8.11 10.89
CA ALA A 93 30.28 7.07 9.87
C ALA A 93 28.92 7.06 9.15
N LEU A 94 27.82 7.19 9.90
CA LEU A 94 26.47 7.25 9.33
C LEU A 94 26.28 8.51 8.45
N LYS A 95 26.83 9.65 8.83
CA LYS A 95 26.79 10.88 8.02
C LYS A 95 27.59 10.75 6.72
N ASN A 96 28.71 10.02 6.72
CA ASN A 96 29.53 9.80 5.53
C ASN A 96 28.87 8.86 4.50
N ILE A 97 27.81 8.14 4.87
CA ILE A 97 27.02 7.34 3.93
C ILE A 97 26.04 8.24 3.12
N CYS A 98 25.80 9.46 3.58
CA CYS A 98 24.86 10.40 2.95
C CYS A 98 25.50 11.35 1.93
N THR A 99 26.83 11.49 1.91
CA THR A 99 27.60 12.23 0.89
C THR A 99 27.65 11.51 -0.44
#